data_AF-A0A0C9TQ95-F1
#
_entry.id   AF-A0A0C9TQ95-F1
#
_cell.length_a   1.000
_cell.length_b   1.000
_cell.length_c   1.000
_cell.angle_alpha   90.00
_cell.angle_beta   90.00
_cell.angle_gamma   90.00
#
_symmetry.space_group_name_H-M   'P 1'
#
loop_
_entity.id
_entity.type
_entity.pdbx_description
1 polymer ?
#
loop_
_entity_poly.entity_id
_entity_poly.type
_entity_poly.pdbx_seq_one_letter_code
_entity_poly.pdbx_strand_id
1 'polypeptide(L)'
;LPPFCTAVKQRSWILTTFSNAVMSVCRLLLFLEYTRASGDLKNVSTSSNDTDGVARFFQAYLIAILLTMGLYRSKLNLLPGWIHHYVYVLVIEYALQTKWSHIFCLCTIMEIPTFILALASVNPRLCSDVLFAVCFFITHIALHAVLGISLVIQRNDVVDESVYPRVLMACIFPLHDSHWFSGCIKDFLKR
;
A
#
# COMPACT_ATOMS: atom_id res chain seq x y z
N LEU A 1 -1.48 -17.70 23.89
CA LEU A 1 -0.24 -18.18 23.22
C LEU A 1 -0.36 -17.84 21.75
N PRO A 2 0.50 -16.98 21.18
CA PRO A 2 0.43 -16.68 19.76
C PRO A 2 0.68 -17.98 18.98
N PRO A 3 -0.13 -18.29 17.95
CA PRO A 3 0.00 -19.55 17.24
C PRO A 3 1.37 -19.57 16.56
N PHE A 4 2.16 -20.61 16.83
CA PHE A 4 3.45 -20.86 16.20
C PHE A 4 3.35 -20.61 14.68
N CYS A 5 4.04 -19.57 14.22
CA CYS A 5 4.12 -19.22 12.82
C CYS A 5 4.80 -20.40 12.10
N THR A 6 4.11 -21.09 11.19
CA THR A 6 4.75 -22.15 10.41
C THR A 6 5.92 -21.56 9.62
N ALA A 7 7.00 -22.34 9.39
CA ALA A 7 8.17 -21.86 8.64
C ALA A 7 7.81 -21.23 7.28
N VAL A 8 6.74 -21.71 6.63
CA VAL A 8 6.20 -21.14 5.38
C VAL A 8 5.59 -19.75 5.62
N LYS A 9 4.76 -19.56 6.65
CA LYS A 9 4.19 -18.25 6.98
C LYS A 9 5.28 -17.25 7.34
N GLN A 10 6.29 -17.67 8.10
CA GLN A 10 7.41 -16.82 8.49
C GLN A 10 8.26 -16.39 7.28
N ARG A 11 8.52 -17.30 6.32
CA ARG A 11 9.21 -16.98 5.06
C ARG A 11 8.42 -15.99 4.20
N SER A 12 7.10 -16.13 4.10
CA SER A 12 6.25 -15.16 3.41
C SER A 12 6.34 -13.77 4.03
N TRP A 13 6.32 -13.68 5.37
CA TRP A 13 6.48 -12.40 6.06
C TRP A 13 7.86 -11.77 5.87
N ILE A 14 8.93 -12.56 5.75
CA ILE A 14 10.27 -12.05 5.41
C ILE A 14 10.27 -11.44 4.00
N LEU A 15 9.68 -12.12 3.02
CA LEU A 15 9.57 -11.62 1.65
C LEU A 15 8.76 -10.31 1.60
N THR A 16 7.63 -10.27 2.31
CA THR A 16 6.81 -9.05 2.46
C THR A 16 7.60 -7.93 3.13
N THR A 17 8.36 -8.22 4.18
CA THR A 17 9.18 -7.23 4.90
C THR A 17 10.24 -6.64 3.97
N PHE A 18 10.94 -7.48 3.21
CA PHE A 18 11.97 -7.04 2.27
C PHE A 18 11.38 -6.19 1.13
N SER A 19 10.29 -6.65 0.50
CA SER A 19 9.62 -5.89 -0.56
C SER A 19 9.12 -4.54 -0.05
N ASN A 20 8.47 -4.53 1.12
CA ASN A 20 7.98 -3.29 1.73
C ASN A 20 9.12 -2.36 2.17
N ALA A 21 10.29 -2.87 2.56
CA ALA A 21 11.45 -2.04 2.88
C ALA A 21 11.99 -1.33 1.63
N VAL A 22 12.24 -2.07 0.55
CA VAL A 22 12.70 -1.52 -0.74
C VAL A 22 11.73 -0.44 -1.22
N MET A 23 10.44 -0.76 -1.18
CA MET A 23 9.44 0.18 -1.62
C MET A 23 9.32 1.40 -0.70
N SER A 24 9.41 1.23 0.63
CA SER A 24 9.36 2.36 1.59
C SER A 24 10.45 3.40 1.34
N VAL A 25 11.65 2.96 0.96
CA VAL A 25 12.75 3.89 0.60
C VAL A 25 12.41 4.69 -0.65
N CYS A 26 11.99 4.04 -1.74
CA CYS A 26 11.63 4.71 -2.99
C CYS A 26 10.44 5.68 -2.82
N ARG A 27 9.45 5.29 -2.01
CA ARG A 27 8.26 6.10 -1.71
C ARG A 27 8.57 7.34 -0.89
N LEU A 28 9.46 7.21 0.09
CA LEU A 28 9.81 8.30 0.98
C LEU A 28 10.46 9.45 0.21
N LEU A 29 11.29 9.14 -0.79
CA LEU A 29 11.92 10.16 -1.65
C LEU A 29 10.86 10.98 -2.42
N LEU A 30 9.91 10.31 -3.07
CA LEU A 30 8.81 10.97 -3.80
C LEU A 30 7.87 11.75 -2.86
N PHE A 31 7.63 11.24 -1.65
CA PHE A 31 6.82 11.95 -0.66
C PHE A 31 7.52 13.21 -0.13
N LEU A 32 8.84 13.16 0.07
CA LEU A 32 9.60 14.35 0.43
C LEU A 32 9.54 15.42 -0.67
N GLU A 33 9.58 15.03 -1.94
CA GLU A 33 9.35 15.96 -3.06
C GLU A 33 7.93 16.56 -3.02
N TYR A 34 6.91 15.74 -2.81
CA TYR A 34 5.52 16.20 -2.67
C TYR A 34 5.33 17.20 -1.51
N THR A 35 5.93 16.92 -0.35
CA THR A 35 5.87 17.84 0.81
C THR A 35 6.64 19.13 0.56
N ARG A 36 7.78 19.08 -0.14
CA ARG A 36 8.54 20.27 -0.56
C ARG A 36 7.78 21.10 -1.59
N ALA A 37 6.99 20.46 -2.43
CA ALA A 37 6.08 21.09 -3.38
C ALA A 37 4.77 21.59 -2.74
N SER A 38 4.67 21.65 -1.40
CA SER A 38 3.48 22.11 -0.67
C SER A 38 2.18 21.38 -1.04
N GLY A 39 2.28 20.11 -1.44
CA GLY A 39 1.13 19.30 -1.81
C GLY A 39 0.65 19.45 -3.26
N ASP A 40 1.48 20.06 -4.12
CA ASP A 40 1.23 20.13 -5.56
C ASP A 40 1.71 18.84 -6.25
N LEU A 41 0.77 18.05 -6.77
CA LEU A 41 1.05 16.83 -7.52
C LEU A 41 1.70 17.13 -8.87
N LYS A 42 1.53 18.35 -9.41
CA LYS A 42 2.14 18.76 -10.69
C LYS A 42 3.67 18.84 -10.62
N ASN A 43 4.19 19.13 -9.42
CA ASN A 43 5.62 19.29 -9.17
C ASN A 43 6.29 18.00 -8.67
N VAL A 44 5.52 16.92 -8.46
CA VAL A 44 6.07 15.59 -8.22
C VAL A 44 6.63 15.10 -9.55
N SER A 45 7.89 14.64 -9.56
CA SER A 45 8.60 14.27 -10.78
C SER A 45 7.74 13.39 -11.68
N THR A 46 7.67 13.75 -12.97
CA THR A 46 6.96 12.97 -13.99
C THR A 46 7.47 11.54 -14.04
N SER A 47 6.60 10.60 -14.42
CA SER A 47 6.91 9.18 -14.65
C SER A 47 8.28 8.99 -15.30
N SER A 48 9.20 8.36 -14.57
CA SER A 48 10.56 8.06 -15.04
C SER A 48 10.76 6.55 -15.10
N ASN A 49 11.85 6.11 -15.75
CA ASN A 49 12.21 4.70 -15.78
C ASN A 49 12.39 4.12 -14.37
N ASP A 50 12.76 4.95 -13.39
CA ASP A 50 12.93 4.54 -12.00
C ASP A 50 11.57 4.26 -11.33
N THR A 51 10.58 5.16 -11.50
CA THR A 51 9.23 4.94 -10.94
C THR A 51 8.54 3.75 -11.59
N ASP A 52 8.74 3.55 -12.89
CA ASP A 52 8.22 2.39 -13.61
C ASP A 52 8.88 1.09 -13.12
N GLY A 53 10.20 1.11 -12.90
CA GLY A 53 10.95 -0.03 -12.36
C GLY A 53 10.47 -0.43 -10.96
N VAL A 54 10.26 0.56 -10.08
CA VAL A 54 9.75 0.34 -8.71
C VAL A 54 8.31 -0.20 -8.74
N ALA A 55 7.45 0.36 -9.58
CA ALA A 55 6.08 -0.14 -9.75
C ALA A 55 6.07 -1.60 -10.25
N ARG A 56 6.93 -1.95 -11.22
CA ARG A 56 7.07 -3.33 -11.71
C ARG A 56 7.66 -4.29 -10.70
N PHE A 57 8.61 -3.85 -9.88
CA PHE A 57 9.11 -4.64 -8.77
C PHE A 57 7.98 -5.00 -7.79
N PHE A 58 7.13 -4.03 -7.45
CA PHE A 58 5.98 -4.27 -6.60
C PHE A 58 4.94 -5.20 -7.25
N GLN A 59 4.67 -5.01 -8.55
CA GLN A 59 3.80 -5.89 -9.34
C GLN A 59 4.30 -7.34 -9.32
N ALA A 60 5.60 -7.56 -9.52
CA ALA A 60 6.22 -8.87 -9.48
C ALA A 60 6.09 -9.52 -8.09
N TYR A 61 6.27 -8.74 -7.02
CA TYR A 61 6.03 -9.20 -5.66
C TYR A 61 4.57 -9.64 -5.45
N LEU A 62 3.58 -8.85 -5.90
CA LEU A 62 2.16 -9.21 -5.78
C LEU A 62 1.82 -10.49 -6.55
N ILE A 63 2.38 -10.65 -7.75
CA ILE A 63 2.20 -11.87 -8.56
C ILE A 63 2.84 -13.07 -7.85
N ALA A 64 4.06 -12.93 -7.31
CA ALA A 64 4.72 -13.99 -6.56
C ALA A 64 3.91 -14.41 -5.32
N ILE A 65 3.30 -13.45 -4.62
CA ILE A 65 2.37 -13.72 -3.54
C ILE A 65 1.15 -14.49 -4.08
N LEU A 66 0.48 -14.02 -5.14
CA LEU A 66 -0.70 -14.69 -5.72
C LEU A 66 -0.41 -16.14 -6.14
N LEU A 67 0.74 -16.38 -6.79
CA LEU A 67 1.19 -17.73 -7.17
C LEU A 67 1.41 -18.60 -5.93
N THR A 68 2.07 -18.06 -4.91
CA THR A 68 2.31 -18.78 -3.66
C THR A 68 0.99 -19.05 -2.91
N MET A 69 0.03 -18.11 -2.94
CA MET A 69 -1.30 -18.29 -2.36
C MET A 69 -2.10 -19.38 -3.10
N GLY A 70 -1.96 -19.49 -4.42
CA GLY A 70 -2.56 -20.55 -5.23
C GLY A 70 -2.12 -21.94 -4.81
N LEU A 71 -0.86 -22.10 -4.40
CA LEU A 71 -0.31 -23.34 -3.89
C LEU A 71 -0.71 -23.62 -2.42
N TYR A 72 -0.97 -22.58 -1.61
CA TYR A 72 -1.28 -22.68 -0.18
C TYR A 72 -2.61 -22.00 0.20
N ARG A 73 -3.68 -22.34 -0.55
CA ARG A 73 -5.00 -21.70 -0.47
C ARG A 73 -5.64 -21.68 0.92
N SER A 74 -5.27 -22.61 1.81
CA SER A 74 -5.82 -22.76 3.16
C SER A 74 -5.22 -21.84 4.23
N LYS A 75 -4.20 -21.05 3.90
CA LYS A 75 -3.41 -20.32 4.91
C LYS A 75 -3.72 -18.82 5.03
N LEU A 76 -4.55 -18.26 4.15
CA LEU A 76 -4.77 -16.81 4.02
C LEU A 76 -6.24 -16.45 3.79
N ASN A 77 -6.64 -15.27 4.28
CA ASN A 77 -8.01 -14.76 4.16
C ASN A 77 -8.30 -14.29 2.73
N LEU A 78 -9.50 -14.60 2.22
CA LEU A 78 -9.94 -14.32 0.84
C LEU A 78 -9.98 -12.80 0.51
N LEU A 79 -10.55 -11.99 1.40
CA LEU A 79 -10.77 -10.56 1.13
C LEU A 79 -9.48 -9.72 1.22
N PRO A 80 -8.69 -9.79 2.31
CA PRO A 80 -7.47 -8.99 2.46
C PRO A 80 -6.30 -9.54 1.62
N GLY A 81 -6.35 -10.84 1.26
CA GLY A 81 -5.32 -11.50 0.47
C GLY A 81 -5.61 -11.45 -1.02
N TRP A 82 -6.57 -12.26 -1.48
CA TRP A 82 -6.73 -12.54 -2.91
C TRP A 82 -7.23 -11.35 -3.73
N ILE A 83 -8.34 -10.75 -3.31
CA ILE A 83 -9.00 -9.69 -4.09
C ILE A 83 -8.12 -8.45 -4.11
N HIS A 84 -7.57 -8.07 -2.95
CA HIS A 84 -6.67 -6.94 -2.83
C HIS A 84 -5.44 -7.08 -3.76
N HIS A 85 -4.68 -8.17 -3.66
CA HIS A 85 -3.46 -8.32 -4.45
C HIS A 85 -3.75 -8.40 -5.96
N TYR A 86 -4.84 -9.05 -6.36
CA TYR A 86 -5.27 -9.10 -7.76
C TYR A 86 -5.64 -7.71 -8.31
N VAL A 87 -6.45 -6.95 -7.58
CA VAL A 87 -6.84 -5.58 -7.97
C VAL A 87 -5.61 -4.69 -8.08
N TYR A 88 -4.66 -4.78 -7.15
CA TYR A 88 -3.43 -3.99 -7.22
C TYR A 88 -2.56 -4.31 -8.44
N VAL A 89 -2.47 -5.57 -8.86
CA VAL A 89 -1.76 -5.93 -10.10
C VAL A 89 -2.38 -5.23 -11.31
N LEU A 90 -3.71 -5.16 -11.38
CA LEU A 90 -4.43 -4.46 -12.47
C LEU A 90 -4.24 -2.94 -12.40
N VAL A 91 -4.28 -2.36 -11.20
CA VAL A 91 -4.08 -0.91 -10.98
C VAL A 91 -2.65 -0.52 -11.38
N ILE A 92 -1.64 -1.30 -11.03
CA ILE A 92 -0.25 -1.04 -11.43
C ILE A 92 -0.09 -1.12 -12.94
N GLU A 93 -0.65 -2.16 -13.57
CA GLU A 93 -0.58 -2.32 -15.02
C GLU A 93 -1.22 -1.13 -15.75
N TYR A 94 -2.39 -0.68 -15.27
CA TYR A 94 -3.05 0.51 -15.78
C TYR A 94 -2.20 1.76 -15.58
N ALA A 95 -1.64 1.97 -14.39
CA ALA A 95 -0.78 3.12 -14.09
C ALA A 95 0.49 3.15 -14.96
N LEU A 96 1.05 2.00 -15.32
CA LEU A 96 2.18 1.92 -16.25
C LEU A 96 1.76 2.30 -17.68
N GLN A 97 0.61 1.81 -18.14
CA GLN A 97 0.10 2.12 -19.49
C GLN A 97 -0.26 3.60 -19.65
N THR A 98 -0.74 4.25 -18.59
CA THR A 98 -1.11 5.67 -18.60
C THR A 98 0.03 6.62 -18.17
N LYS A 99 1.24 6.09 -17.90
CA LYS A 99 2.40 6.87 -17.37
C LYS A 99 2.10 7.60 -16.06
N TRP A 100 1.29 7.00 -15.20
CA TRP A 100 0.95 7.48 -13.86
C TRP A 100 1.67 6.70 -12.75
N SER A 101 2.78 6.03 -13.06
CA SER A 101 3.54 5.23 -12.09
C SER A 101 4.03 6.05 -10.92
N HIS A 102 4.42 7.32 -11.13
CA HIS A 102 4.81 8.26 -10.08
C HIS A 102 3.70 8.50 -9.04
N ILE A 103 2.45 8.67 -9.48
CA ILE A 103 1.27 8.82 -8.58
C ILE A 103 1.06 7.53 -7.79
N PHE A 104 1.12 6.38 -8.47
CA PHE A 104 1.01 5.09 -7.81
C PHE A 104 2.10 4.91 -6.75
N CYS A 105 3.36 5.18 -7.10
CA CYS A 105 4.50 5.11 -6.18
C CYS A 105 4.32 6.05 -5.00
N LEU A 106 3.83 7.28 -5.19
CA LEU A 106 3.50 8.18 -4.09
C LEU A 106 2.45 7.57 -3.16
N CYS A 107 1.37 7.03 -3.72
CA CYS A 107 0.27 6.40 -2.96
C CYS A 107 0.73 5.17 -2.18
N THR A 108 1.77 4.47 -2.63
CA THR A 108 2.26 3.29 -1.92
C THR A 108 2.92 3.62 -0.57
N ILE A 109 3.14 4.89 -0.22
CA ILE A 109 3.48 5.30 1.16
C ILE A 109 2.41 4.85 2.17
N MET A 110 1.18 4.64 1.70
CA MET A 110 0.10 4.12 2.53
C MET A 110 0.42 2.74 3.09
N GLU A 111 1.29 1.94 2.48
CA GLU A 111 1.70 0.61 2.94
C GLU A 111 2.67 0.59 4.15
N ILE A 112 3.04 1.75 4.73
CA ILE A 112 3.88 1.82 5.94
C ILE A 112 3.32 1.00 7.13
N PRO A 113 2.01 1.02 7.45
CA PRO A 113 1.44 0.17 8.49
C PRO A 113 1.60 -1.31 8.17
N THR A 114 1.47 -1.70 6.89
CA THR A 114 1.74 -3.07 6.42
C THR A 114 3.19 -3.47 6.64
N PHE A 115 4.14 -2.55 6.46
CA PHE A 115 5.55 -2.78 6.80
C PHE A 115 5.74 -3.01 8.31
N ILE A 116 5.13 -2.18 9.16
CA ILE A 116 5.18 -2.35 10.62
C ILE A 116 4.58 -3.70 11.04
N LEU A 117 3.44 -4.07 10.46
CA LEU A 117 2.77 -5.34 10.72
C LEU A 117 3.62 -6.54 10.26
N ALA A 118 4.28 -6.43 9.10
CA ALA A 118 5.17 -7.46 8.60
C ALA A 118 6.39 -7.63 9.51
N LEU A 119 6.99 -6.53 9.96
CA LEU A 119 8.13 -6.55 10.88
C LEU A 119 7.75 -7.15 12.25
N ALA A 120 6.59 -6.78 12.79
CA ALA A 120 6.04 -7.35 14.01
C ALA A 120 5.73 -8.86 13.89
N SER A 121 5.33 -9.31 12.69
CA SER A 121 5.09 -10.73 12.40
C SER A 121 6.38 -11.55 12.30
N VAL A 122 7.50 -10.92 11.92
CA VAL A 122 8.84 -11.56 11.92
C VAL A 122 9.45 -11.56 13.33
N ASN A 123 9.35 -10.46 14.06
CA ASN A 123 9.85 -10.32 15.42
C ASN A 123 8.78 -9.72 16.35
N PRO A 124 8.12 -10.53 17.19
CA PRO A 124 7.08 -10.05 18.11
C PRO A 124 7.54 -8.97 19.09
N ARG A 125 8.85 -8.86 19.36
CA ARG A 125 9.40 -7.82 20.26
C ARG A 125 9.31 -6.42 19.67
N LEU A 126 9.13 -6.31 18.35
CA LEU A 126 8.95 -5.05 17.62
C LEU A 126 7.47 -4.70 17.44
N CYS A 127 6.56 -5.50 18.00
CA CYS A 127 5.12 -5.26 17.90
C CYS A 127 4.71 -4.12 18.84
N SER A 128 4.29 -3.00 18.26
CA SER A 128 3.64 -1.91 18.98
C SER A 128 2.29 -1.64 18.34
N ASP A 129 1.22 -2.02 19.03
CA ASP A 129 -0.15 -1.84 18.56
C ASP A 129 -0.51 -0.36 18.40
N VAL A 130 0.09 0.50 19.24
CA VAL A 130 -0.06 1.96 19.18
C VAL A 130 0.61 2.51 17.93
N LEU A 131 1.85 2.08 17.64
CA LEU A 131 2.57 2.53 16.44
C LEU A 131 1.81 2.12 15.18
N PHE A 132 1.31 0.89 15.13
CA PHE A 132 0.51 0.41 14.01
C PHE A 132 -0.77 1.24 13.84
N ALA A 133 -1.55 1.47 14.91
CA ALA A 133 -2.79 2.23 14.84
C ALA A 133 -2.58 3.70 14.44
N VAL A 134 -1.54 4.35 14.97
CA VAL A 134 -1.19 5.74 14.63
C VAL A 134 -0.74 5.83 13.18
N CYS A 135 0.15 4.95 12.73
CA CYS A 135 0.57 4.92 11.32
C CYS A 135 -0.61 4.63 10.40
N PHE A 136 -1.48 3.68 10.76
CA PHE A 136 -2.67 3.37 9.98
C PHE A 136 -3.57 4.59 9.82
N PHE A 137 -3.89 5.28 10.92
CA PHE A 137 -4.73 6.49 10.86
C PHE A 137 -4.08 7.60 10.01
N ILE A 138 -2.79 7.86 10.19
CA ILE A 138 -2.10 8.93 9.46
C ILE A 138 -2.02 8.60 7.97
N THR A 139 -1.62 7.38 7.60
CA THR A 139 -1.35 7.05 6.20
C THR A 139 -2.61 6.65 5.43
N HIS A 140 -3.51 5.86 6.01
CA HIS A 140 -4.69 5.36 5.31
C HIS A 140 -5.90 6.28 5.42
N ILE A 141 -6.06 7.04 6.51
CA ILE A 141 -7.21 7.96 6.65
C ILE A 141 -6.80 9.37 6.22
N ALA A 142 -5.85 9.98 6.94
CA ALA A 142 -5.54 11.38 6.72
C ALA A 142 -4.86 11.60 5.36
N LEU A 143 -3.79 10.86 5.06
CA LEU A 143 -3.04 11.03 3.83
C LEU A 143 -3.81 10.56 2.58
N HIS A 144 -4.58 9.47 2.66
CA HIS A 144 -5.45 9.05 1.55
C HIS A 144 -6.48 10.13 1.23
N ALA A 145 -7.13 10.71 2.24
CA ALA A 145 -8.10 11.79 2.04
C ALA A 145 -7.45 13.02 1.39
N VAL A 146 -6.26 13.43 1.86
CA VAL A 146 -5.51 14.55 1.28
C VAL A 146 -5.13 14.27 -0.17
N LEU A 147 -4.53 13.12 -0.47
CA LEU A 147 -4.16 12.74 -1.84
C LEU A 147 -5.38 12.63 -2.75
N GLY A 148 -6.50 12.10 -2.25
CA GLY A 148 -7.76 12.04 -2.96
C GLY A 148 -8.30 13.42 -3.32
N ILE A 149 -8.27 14.37 -2.38
CA ILE A 149 -8.68 15.77 -2.60
C ILE A 149 -7.74 16.45 -3.60
N SER A 150 -6.42 16.30 -3.44
CA SER A 150 -5.43 16.85 -4.37
C SER A 150 -5.64 16.33 -5.80
N LEU A 151 -5.92 15.04 -5.98
CA LEU A 151 -6.23 14.44 -7.29
C LEU A 151 -7.54 14.98 -7.89
N VAL A 152 -8.54 15.29 -7.07
CA VAL A 152 -9.80 15.89 -7.54
C VAL A 152 -9.59 17.34 -8.00
N ILE A 153 -8.81 18.12 -7.24
CA ILE A 153 -8.56 19.54 -7.52
C ILE A 153 -7.64 19.70 -8.73
N GLN A 154 -6.57 18.90 -8.83
CA GLN A 154 -5.52 19.05 -9.85
C GLN A 154 -5.75 18.12 -11.06
N ARG A 155 -6.99 17.65 -11.25
CA ARG A 155 -7.33 16.60 -12.21
C ARG A 155 -6.96 16.94 -13.66
N ASN A 156 -7.14 18.21 -14.05
CA ASN A 156 -6.99 18.65 -15.43
C ASN A 156 -5.52 18.64 -15.84
N ASP A 157 -4.62 18.79 -14.87
CA ASP A 157 -3.18 18.92 -15.11
C ASP A 157 -2.42 17.61 -14.89
N VAL A 158 -2.94 16.72 -14.06
CA VAL A 158 -2.21 15.53 -13.58
C VAL A 158 -2.71 14.24 -14.24
N VAL A 159 -4.01 14.13 -14.53
CA VAL A 159 -4.62 12.88 -15.02
C VAL A 159 -5.44 13.06 -16.31
N ASP A 160 -5.20 14.14 -17.05
CA ASP A 160 -5.83 14.42 -18.37
C ASP A 160 -7.36 14.25 -18.32
N GLU A 161 -7.98 14.84 -17.28
CA GLU A 161 -9.42 14.77 -16.96
C GLU A 161 -10.01 13.37 -16.68
N SER A 162 -9.18 12.33 -16.68
CA SER A 162 -9.62 10.95 -16.48
C SER A 162 -10.35 10.76 -15.14
N VAL A 163 -11.48 10.06 -15.21
CA VAL A 163 -12.31 9.74 -14.04
C VAL A 163 -11.75 8.54 -13.26
N TYR A 164 -10.93 7.71 -13.92
CA TYR A 164 -10.46 6.44 -13.38
C TYR A 164 -9.67 6.57 -12.07
N PRO A 165 -8.71 7.51 -11.91
CA PRO A 165 -7.97 7.68 -10.66
C PRO A 165 -8.87 8.02 -9.47
N ARG A 166 -9.96 8.77 -9.70
CA ARG A 166 -10.94 9.10 -8.66
C ARG A 166 -11.73 7.88 -8.22
N VAL A 167 -12.19 7.08 -9.19
CA VAL A 167 -12.93 5.85 -8.91
C VAL A 167 -12.02 4.86 -8.18
N LEU A 168 -10.77 4.72 -8.61
CA LEU A 168 -9.80 3.88 -7.92
C LEU A 168 -9.57 4.34 -6.48
N MET A 169 -9.32 5.63 -6.25
CA MET A 169 -9.15 6.16 -4.89
C MET A 169 -10.39 5.97 -4.01
N ALA A 170 -11.59 6.15 -4.57
CA ALA A 170 -12.85 5.97 -3.86
C ALA A 170 -13.16 4.49 -3.56
N CYS A 171 -12.76 3.57 -4.45
CA CYS A 171 -12.94 2.12 -4.26
C CYS A 171 -11.89 1.52 -3.32
N ILE A 172 -10.67 2.03 -3.35
CA ILE A 172 -9.55 1.57 -2.51
C ILE A 172 -9.78 2.00 -1.04
N PHE A 173 -10.35 3.17 -0.80
CA PHE A 173 -10.65 3.69 0.55
C PHE A 173 -11.46 2.70 1.44
N PRO A 174 -12.66 2.20 1.03
CA PRO A 174 -13.41 1.25 1.85
C PRO A 174 -12.71 -0.11 1.98
N LEU A 175 -11.89 -0.51 1.00
CA LEU A 175 -11.15 -1.77 1.02
C LEU A 175 -10.04 -1.77 2.09
N HIS A 176 -9.39 -0.62 2.30
CA HIS A 176 -8.38 -0.45 3.33
C HIS A 176 -8.98 -0.06 4.68
N ASP A 177 -9.79 1.00 4.73
CA ASP A 177 -10.18 1.61 6.02
C ASP A 177 -11.28 0.84 6.75
N SER A 178 -12.37 0.48 6.08
CA SER A 178 -13.55 0.00 6.80
C SER A 178 -13.34 -1.35 7.50
N HIS A 179 -12.60 -2.26 6.86
CA HIS A 179 -12.37 -3.60 7.39
C HIS A 179 -11.21 -3.64 8.39
N TRP A 180 -10.12 -2.92 8.13
CA TRP A 180 -8.92 -2.98 8.97
C TRP A 180 -9.03 -2.05 10.17
N PHE A 181 -9.58 -0.85 10.02
CA PHE A 181 -9.79 0.08 11.15
C PHE A 181 -10.81 -0.47 12.15
N SER A 182 -11.89 -1.09 11.67
CA SER A 182 -12.86 -1.74 12.56
C SER A 182 -12.27 -2.95 13.28
N GLY A 183 -11.33 -3.66 12.65
CA GLY A 183 -10.50 -4.68 13.30
C GLY A 183 -9.63 -4.10 14.41
N CYS A 184 -8.87 -3.04 14.12
CA CYS A 184 -8.03 -2.34 15.10
C CYS A 184 -8.82 -1.88 16.33
N ILE A 185 -9.97 -1.21 16.13
CA ILE A 185 -10.80 -0.74 17.24
C ILE A 185 -11.32 -1.91 18.08
N LYS A 186 -11.78 -2.99 17.45
CA LYS A 186 -12.27 -4.17 18.18
C LYS A 186 -11.17 -4.85 19.00
N ASP A 187 -9.94 -4.88 18.50
CA ASP A 187 -8.80 -5.44 19.22
C ASP A 187 -8.35 -4.54 20.38
N PHE A 188 -8.45 -3.21 20.23
CA PHE A 188 -8.23 -2.26 21.32
C PHE A 188 -9.32 -2.35 22.41
N LEU A 189 -10.59 -2.50 22.04
CA LEU A 189 -11.71 -2.60 22.98
C LEU A 189 -11.79 -3.93 23.73
N LYS A 190 -11.13 -4.99 23.21
CA LYS A 190 -11.07 -6.32 23.85
C LYS A 190 -9.96 -6.46 24.89
N ARG A 191 -9.04 -5.50 24.98
CA ARG A 191 -7.97 -5.46 25.99
C ARG A 191 -8.38 -4.61 27.18
#